data_AF-A0A3D0YY07-F1
#
_entry.id   AF-A0A3D0YY07-F1
#
_cell.length_a   1.000
_cell.length_b   1.000
_cell.length_c   1.000
_cell.angle_alpha   90.00
_cell.angle_beta   90.00
_cell.angle_gamma   90.00
#
_symmetry.space_group_name_H-M   'P 1'
#
loop_
_entity.id
_entity.type
_entity.pdbx_description
1 polymer ?
#
loop_
_entity_poly.entity_id
_entity_poly.type
_entity_poly.pdbx_seq_one_letter_code
_entity_poly.pdbx_strand_id
1 'polypeptide(L)'
;MFQWFAVMFLTLAGFAVKWLTNWLHMVEKHCGWDETCGLTAEYSDVYIGLSVGLWIVAAIWLVATVVNLISEVYGQRSDQEEIKKLVAQRSLAHQRWVTIKGLMIKYLAETYPEYEKAILAKLAEVSSDNLNAVATNYPELNASETFTALCDHLQSLYDTVYNKDVKIQETLQQMRMRRRNPWVPMKFLIPREPEVQPFTIQD
;
A
#
# COMPACT_ATOMS: atom_id res chain seq x y z
N MET A 1 -16.46 -14.27 1.82
CA MET A 1 -17.41 -15.42 1.68
C MET A 1 -18.57 -15.38 2.67
N PHE A 2 -18.34 -15.29 3.99
CA PHE A 2 -19.40 -15.37 5.00
C PHE A 2 -20.57 -14.39 4.78
N GLN A 3 -20.29 -13.16 4.31
CA GLN A 3 -21.34 -12.17 4.07
C GLN A 3 -22.26 -12.47 2.90
N TRP A 4 -21.74 -13.04 1.81
CA TRP A 4 -22.58 -13.48 0.70
C TRP A 4 -23.36 -14.74 1.04
N PHE A 5 -22.78 -15.66 1.80
CA PHE A 5 -23.51 -16.81 2.33
C PHE A 5 -24.65 -16.37 3.25
N ALA A 6 -24.43 -15.38 4.12
CA ALA A 6 -25.49 -14.83 4.97
C ALA A 6 -26.61 -14.18 4.14
N VAL A 7 -26.28 -13.35 3.14
CA VAL A 7 -27.28 -12.73 2.24
C VAL A 7 -28.06 -13.80 1.46
N MET A 8 -27.37 -14.78 0.87
CA MET A 8 -28.01 -15.88 0.13
C MET A 8 -28.87 -16.75 1.05
N PHE A 9 -28.40 -17.07 2.25
CA PHE A 9 -29.14 -17.87 3.21
C PHE A 9 -30.39 -17.15 3.71
N LEU A 10 -30.28 -15.86 4.08
CA LEU A 10 -31.40 -15.07 4.56
C LEU A 10 -32.46 -14.82 3.49
N THR A 11 -32.03 -14.58 2.24
CA THR A 11 -32.96 -14.46 1.09
C THR A 11 -33.68 -15.76 0.78
N LEU A 12 -32.96 -16.89 0.76
CA LEU A 12 -33.56 -18.22 0.57
C LEU A 12 -34.49 -18.60 1.73
N ALA A 13 -34.12 -18.29 2.97
CA ALA A 13 -34.97 -18.50 4.15
C ALA A 13 -36.24 -17.64 4.08
N GLY A 14 -36.10 -16.36 3.72
CA GLY A 14 -37.25 -15.47 3.50
C GLY A 14 -38.17 -15.96 2.39
N PHE A 15 -37.61 -16.51 1.30
CA PHE A 15 -38.38 -17.14 0.23
C PHE A 15 -39.08 -18.43 0.70
N ALA A 16 -38.40 -19.29 1.45
CA ALA A 16 -38.96 -20.53 1.98
C ALA A 16 -40.14 -20.26 2.93
N VAL A 17 -40.02 -19.27 3.81
CA VAL A 17 -41.11 -18.83 4.71
C VAL A 17 -42.30 -18.31 3.90
N LYS A 18 -42.06 -17.46 2.88
CA LYS A 18 -43.12 -16.94 2.01
C LYS A 18 -43.77 -18.03 1.14
N TRP A 19 -43.00 -19.01 0.70
CA TRP A 19 -43.51 -20.14 -0.05
C TRP A 19 -44.39 -21.04 0.84
N LEU A 20 -43.95 -21.31 2.07
CA LEU A 20 -44.72 -22.05 3.08
C LEU A 20 -46.04 -21.34 3.44
N THR A 21 -46.03 -20.02 3.63
CA THR A 21 -47.28 -19.27 3.90
C THR A 21 -48.24 -19.30 2.71
N ASN A 22 -47.75 -19.11 1.49
CA ASN A 22 -48.58 -19.22 0.29
C ASN A 22 -49.15 -20.63 0.10
N TRP A 23 -48.37 -21.67 0.41
CA TRP A 23 -48.82 -23.06 0.36
C TRP A 23 -49.91 -23.33 1.41
N LEU A 24 -49.72 -22.87 2.64
CA LEU A 24 -50.72 -22.96 3.71
C LEU A 24 -52.04 -22.29 3.32
N HIS A 25 -52.00 -21.08 2.74
CA HIS A 25 -53.20 -20.40 2.25
C HIS A 25 -53.90 -21.12 1.07
N MET A 26 -53.14 -21.82 0.20
CA MET A 26 -53.76 -22.63 -0.85
C MET A 26 -54.49 -23.85 -0.27
N VAL A 27 -53.88 -24.52 0.71
CA VAL A 27 -54.48 -25.67 1.40
C VAL A 27 -55.75 -25.25 2.15
N GLU A 28 -55.71 -24.11 2.85
CA GLU A 28 -56.86 -23.51 3.53
C GLU A 28 -58.04 -23.24 2.57
N LYS A 29 -57.77 -22.74 1.36
CA LYS A 29 -58.83 -22.52 0.35
C LYS A 29 -59.47 -23.81 -0.20
N HIS A 30 -58.80 -24.95 -0.09
CA HIS A 30 -59.29 -26.24 -0.60
C HIS A 30 -59.86 -27.14 0.50
N CYS A 31 -59.52 -26.92 1.77
CA CYS A 31 -60.16 -27.57 2.92
C CYS A 31 -61.44 -26.82 3.29
N GLY A 32 -62.59 -27.34 2.87
CA GLY A 32 -63.87 -26.82 3.32
C GLY A 32 -64.06 -27.03 4.82
N TRP A 33 -64.21 -25.92 5.56
CA TRP A 33 -64.99 -25.80 6.79
C TRP A 33 -64.76 -26.87 7.88
N ASP A 34 -63.57 -26.89 8.48
CA ASP A 34 -63.37 -27.47 9.82
C ASP A 34 -62.64 -26.46 10.72
N GLU A 35 -63.02 -26.41 12.00
CA GLU A 35 -62.57 -25.45 13.03
C GLU A 35 -61.03 -25.35 13.20
N THR A 36 -60.28 -26.32 12.68
CA THR A 36 -58.81 -26.32 12.66
C THR A 36 -58.18 -25.23 11.78
N CYS A 37 -58.93 -24.60 10.86
CA CYS A 37 -58.41 -23.53 10.00
C CYS A 37 -58.32 -22.16 10.69
N GLY A 38 -59.02 -21.93 11.81
CA GLY A 38 -58.90 -20.66 12.55
C GLY A 38 -57.49 -20.42 13.11
N LEU A 39 -56.81 -21.51 13.51
CA LEU A 39 -55.42 -21.50 13.98
C LEU A 39 -54.40 -21.25 12.86
N THR A 40 -54.74 -21.41 11.58
CA THR A 40 -53.79 -21.12 10.48
C THR A 40 -53.80 -19.65 10.08
N ALA A 41 -54.95 -18.97 10.20
CA ALA A 41 -55.07 -17.55 9.89
C ALA A 41 -54.31 -16.65 10.89
N GLU A 42 -54.40 -16.96 12.19
CA GLU A 42 -53.76 -16.18 13.26
C GLU A 42 -52.22 -16.19 13.19
N TYR A 43 -51.62 -17.27 12.65
CA TYR A 43 -50.17 -17.36 12.48
C TYR A 43 -49.69 -16.82 11.13
N SER A 44 -50.57 -16.57 10.16
CA SER A 44 -50.20 -16.11 8.82
C SER A 44 -49.50 -14.75 8.84
N ASP A 45 -49.97 -13.81 9.66
CA ASP A 45 -49.38 -12.48 9.84
C ASP A 45 -47.97 -12.55 10.45
N VAL A 46 -47.75 -13.48 11.40
CA VAL A 46 -46.45 -13.70 12.03
C VAL A 46 -45.42 -14.19 11.01
N TYR A 47 -45.80 -15.12 10.14
CA TYR A 47 -44.90 -15.63 9.10
C TYR A 47 -44.63 -14.62 7.98
N ILE A 48 -45.63 -13.80 7.60
CA ILE A 48 -45.43 -12.69 6.67
C ILE A 48 -44.43 -11.69 7.27
N GLY A 49 -44.63 -11.29 8.53
CA GLY A 49 -43.71 -10.40 9.25
C GLY A 49 -42.29 -10.96 9.36
N LEU A 50 -42.15 -12.26 9.64
CA LEU A 50 -40.84 -12.94 9.70
C LEU A 50 -40.16 -12.96 8.33
N SER A 51 -40.91 -13.23 7.25
CA SER A 51 -40.36 -13.19 5.90
C SER A 51 -39.82 -11.79 5.58
N VAL A 52 -40.63 -10.74 5.77
CA VAL A 52 -40.25 -9.35 5.50
C VAL A 52 -39.03 -8.96 6.35
N GLY A 53 -39.00 -9.35 7.62
CA GLY A 53 -37.85 -9.14 8.50
C GLY A 53 -36.56 -9.76 7.96
N LEU A 54 -36.60 -11.00 7.48
CA LEU A 54 -35.44 -11.66 6.86
C LEU A 54 -34.96 -10.94 5.60
N TRP A 55 -35.87 -10.46 4.75
CA TRP A 55 -35.51 -9.68 3.56
C TRP A 55 -34.87 -8.34 3.92
N ILE A 56 -35.36 -7.65 4.96
CA ILE A 56 -34.77 -6.40 5.46
C ILE A 56 -33.35 -6.63 5.98
N VAL A 57 -33.14 -7.67 6.80
CA VAL A 57 -31.80 -8.00 7.33
C VAL A 57 -30.85 -8.37 6.19
N ALA A 58 -31.32 -9.13 5.19
CA ALA A 58 -30.53 -9.44 4.01
C ALA A 58 -30.14 -8.19 3.21
N ALA A 59 -31.07 -7.23 3.06
CA ALA A 59 -30.79 -5.96 2.38
C ALA A 59 -29.75 -5.12 3.12
N ILE A 60 -29.84 -5.03 4.45
CA ILE A 60 -28.84 -4.33 5.29
C ILE A 60 -27.46 -4.98 5.13
N TRP A 61 -27.39 -6.32 5.16
CA TRP A 61 -26.14 -7.05 4.94
C TRP A 61 -25.58 -6.80 3.54
N LEU A 62 -26.43 -6.79 2.51
CA LEU A 62 -26.01 -6.51 1.14
C LEU A 62 -25.37 -5.12 1.04
N VAL A 63 -26.01 -4.09 1.60
CA VAL A 63 -25.44 -2.73 1.62
C VAL A 63 -24.07 -2.71 2.31
N ALA A 64 -23.93 -3.37 3.47
CA ALA A 64 -22.64 -3.46 4.16
C ALA A 64 -21.56 -4.14 3.30
N THR A 65 -21.91 -5.19 2.55
CA THR A 65 -20.95 -5.86 1.64
C THR A 65 -20.49 -4.96 0.51
N VAL A 66 -21.40 -4.13 -0.04
CA VAL A 66 -21.09 -3.20 -1.13
C VAL A 66 -20.19 -2.08 -0.62
N VAL A 67 -20.47 -1.53 0.56
CA VAL A 67 -19.62 -0.50 1.19
C VAL A 67 -18.21 -1.03 1.44
N ASN A 68 -18.09 -2.25 1.96
CA ASN A 68 -16.78 -2.89 2.16
C ASN A 68 -16.02 -3.07 0.84
N LEU A 69 -16.70 -3.51 -0.23
CA LEU A 69 -16.10 -3.66 -1.55
C LEU A 69 -15.59 -2.32 -2.10
N ILE A 70 -16.40 -1.26 -1.98
CA ILE A 70 -16.03 0.09 -2.41
C ILE A 70 -14.79 0.56 -1.64
N SER A 71 -14.78 0.39 -0.31
CA SER A 71 -13.64 0.77 0.54
C SER A 71 -12.34 0.09 0.11
N GLU A 72 -12.38 -1.22 -0.15
CA GLU A 72 -11.21 -1.98 -0.62
C GLU A 72 -10.72 -1.50 -1.99
N VAL A 73 -11.64 -1.20 -2.93
CA VAL A 73 -11.29 -0.67 -4.26
C VAL A 73 -10.66 0.72 -4.15
N TYR A 74 -11.20 1.60 -3.31
CA TYR A 74 -10.63 2.93 -3.07
C TYR A 74 -9.26 2.84 -2.39
N GLY A 75 -9.11 1.98 -1.38
CA GLY A 75 -7.82 1.71 -0.73
C GLY A 75 -6.78 1.24 -1.74
N GLN A 76 -7.13 0.31 -2.64
CA GLN A 76 -6.24 -0.18 -3.69
C GLN A 76 -5.80 0.94 -4.66
N ARG A 77 -6.71 1.86 -5.02
CA ARG A 77 -6.38 3.00 -5.89
C ARG A 77 -5.46 3.99 -5.19
N SER A 78 -5.73 4.28 -3.91
CA SER A 78 -4.85 5.14 -3.10
C SER A 78 -3.43 4.58 -3.04
N ASP A 79 -3.29 3.27 -2.79
CA ASP A 79 -1.98 2.60 -2.75
C ASP A 79 -1.25 2.69 -4.11
N GLN A 80 -1.98 2.60 -5.24
CA GLN A 80 -1.38 2.79 -6.57
C GLN A 80 -0.86 4.21 -6.79
N GLU A 81 -1.59 5.23 -6.34
CA GLU A 81 -1.15 6.62 -6.41
C GLU A 81 0.06 6.87 -5.51
N GLU A 82 0.07 6.26 -4.32
CA GLU A 82 1.22 6.32 -3.42
C GLU A 82 2.47 5.70 -4.05
N ILE A 83 2.35 4.51 -4.66
CA ILE A 83 3.47 3.88 -5.37
C ILE A 83 3.98 4.80 -6.49
N LYS A 84 3.10 5.40 -7.30
CA LYS A 84 3.51 6.35 -8.36
C LYS A 84 4.30 7.53 -7.78
N LYS A 85 3.86 8.08 -6.65
CA LYS A 85 4.54 9.18 -5.95
C LYS A 85 5.91 8.74 -5.42
N LEU A 86 6.00 7.55 -4.81
CA LEU A 86 7.26 7.01 -4.28
C LEU A 86 8.25 6.73 -5.41
N VAL A 87 7.80 6.17 -6.55
CA VAL A 87 8.64 5.95 -7.73
C VAL A 87 9.17 7.27 -8.30
N ALA A 88 8.33 8.29 -8.42
CA ALA A 88 8.77 9.61 -8.86
C ALA A 88 9.83 10.21 -7.90
N GLN A 89 9.60 10.14 -6.59
CA GLN A 89 10.56 10.62 -5.58
C GLN A 89 11.88 9.84 -5.62
N ARG A 90 11.81 8.52 -5.78
CA ARG A 90 12.99 7.65 -5.95
C ARG A 90 13.79 8.07 -7.18
N SER A 91 13.14 8.31 -8.31
CA SER A 91 13.83 8.71 -9.55
C SER A 91 14.59 10.04 -9.39
N LEU A 92 14.00 11.02 -8.71
CA LEU A 92 14.62 12.32 -8.46
C LEU A 92 15.81 12.20 -7.49
N ALA A 93 15.66 11.42 -6.41
CA ALA A 93 16.73 11.18 -5.45
C ALA A 93 17.91 10.45 -6.12
N HIS A 94 17.63 9.47 -6.98
CA HIS A 94 18.65 8.76 -7.75
C HIS A 94 19.37 9.66 -8.75
N GLN A 95 18.64 10.49 -9.51
CA GLN A 95 19.25 11.46 -10.43
C GLN A 95 20.20 12.44 -9.71
N ARG A 96 19.81 12.89 -8.50
CA ARG A 96 20.67 13.72 -7.66
C ARG A 96 21.90 12.96 -7.21
N TRP A 97 21.74 11.72 -6.76
CA TRP A 97 22.86 10.87 -6.35
C TRP A 97 23.84 10.63 -7.50
N VAL A 98 23.38 10.28 -8.70
CA VAL A 98 24.25 10.08 -9.88
C VAL A 98 25.00 11.37 -10.24
N THR A 99 24.32 12.51 -10.23
CA THR A 99 24.94 13.81 -10.53
C THR A 99 26.03 14.14 -9.51
N ILE A 100 25.75 14.01 -8.20
CA ILE A 100 26.72 14.33 -7.15
C ILE A 100 27.88 13.34 -7.16
N LYS A 101 27.61 12.04 -7.34
CA LYS A 101 28.65 11.00 -7.49
C LYS A 101 29.57 11.32 -8.67
N GLY A 102 29.01 11.68 -9.82
CA GLY A 102 29.78 12.05 -11.01
C GLY A 102 30.67 13.28 -10.79
N LEU A 103 30.12 14.33 -10.16
CA LEU A 103 30.89 15.52 -9.80
C LEU A 103 32.01 15.20 -8.80
N MET A 104 31.74 14.34 -7.82
CA MET A 104 32.71 13.92 -6.81
C MET A 104 33.85 13.10 -7.43
N ILE A 105 33.54 12.13 -8.29
CA ILE A 105 34.55 11.34 -9.01
C ILE A 105 35.42 12.25 -9.88
N LYS A 106 34.81 13.19 -10.61
CA LYS A 106 35.54 14.16 -11.42
C LYS A 106 36.47 15.02 -10.56
N TYR A 107 35.97 15.52 -9.44
CA TYR A 107 36.77 16.34 -8.52
C TYR A 107 37.93 15.56 -7.88
N LEU A 108 37.71 14.31 -7.49
CA LEU A 108 38.74 13.40 -6.98
C LEU A 108 39.78 13.01 -8.04
N ALA A 109 39.37 12.88 -9.31
CA ALA A 109 40.27 12.45 -10.38
C ALA A 109 41.11 13.60 -10.96
N GLU A 110 40.53 14.79 -11.09
CA GLU A 110 41.18 15.92 -11.77
C GLU A 110 41.81 16.90 -10.79
N THR A 111 41.04 17.42 -9.83
CA THR A 111 41.49 18.48 -8.93
C THR A 111 42.31 17.98 -7.75
N TYR A 112 41.88 16.90 -7.08
CA TYR A 112 42.57 16.42 -5.87
C TYR A 112 44.06 16.09 -6.10
N PRO A 113 44.47 15.41 -7.20
CA PRO A 113 45.89 15.10 -7.45
C PRO A 113 46.72 16.35 -7.74
N GLU A 114 46.13 17.38 -8.35
CA GLU A 114 46.80 18.67 -8.57
C GLU A 114 47.02 19.42 -7.25
N TYR A 115 46.01 19.43 -6.38
CA TYR A 115 46.13 19.98 -5.03
C TYR A 115 47.17 19.23 -4.20
N GLU A 116 47.16 17.89 -4.21
CA GLU A 116 48.12 17.06 -3.49
C GLU A 116 49.56 17.31 -3.98
N LYS A 117 49.78 17.39 -5.29
CA LYS A 117 51.08 17.76 -5.87
C LYS A 117 51.54 19.16 -5.45
N ALA A 118 50.63 20.14 -5.43
CA ALA A 118 50.96 21.51 -5.02
C ALA A 118 51.34 21.60 -3.54
N ILE A 119 50.65 20.84 -2.68
CA ILE A 119 50.95 20.76 -1.25
C ILE A 119 52.30 20.07 -1.03
N LEU A 120 52.53 18.92 -1.68
CA LEU A 120 53.79 18.18 -1.58
C LEU A 120 54.99 18.98 -2.09
N ALA A 121 54.83 19.72 -3.19
CA ALA A 121 55.87 20.59 -3.73
C ALA A 121 56.26 21.69 -2.74
N LYS A 122 55.28 22.34 -2.10
CA LYS A 122 55.54 23.38 -1.09
C LYS A 122 56.10 22.82 0.22
N LEU A 123 55.72 21.60 0.61
CA LEU A 123 56.30 20.90 1.75
C LEU A 123 57.76 20.52 1.51
N ALA A 124 58.13 20.18 0.27
CA ALA A 124 59.51 19.89 -0.11
C ALA A 124 60.44 21.12 -0.04
N GLU A 125 59.89 22.33 -0.12
CA GLU A 125 60.64 23.60 -0.02
C GLU A 125 60.85 24.08 1.43
N VAL A 126 60.21 23.46 2.42
CA VAL A 126 60.26 23.88 3.83
C VAL A 126 61.18 22.97 4.65
N SER A 127 62.10 23.55 5.42
CA SER A 127 62.98 22.80 6.33
C SER A 127 62.19 22.09 7.45
N SER A 128 62.71 20.97 7.96
CA SER A 128 62.06 20.07 8.94
C SER A 128 61.46 20.78 10.17
N ASP A 129 62.01 21.94 10.54
CA ASP A 129 61.63 22.67 11.74
C ASP A 129 60.34 23.49 11.58
N ASN A 130 59.89 23.76 10.35
CA ASN A 130 58.69 24.57 10.06
C ASN A 130 57.48 23.74 9.57
N LEU A 131 57.61 22.42 9.51
CA LEU A 131 56.58 21.50 9.03
C LEU A 131 55.26 21.62 9.83
N ASN A 132 55.36 21.85 11.14
CA ASN A 132 54.20 22.04 12.02
C ASN A 132 53.47 23.38 11.76
N ALA A 133 54.19 24.43 11.35
CA ALA A 133 53.62 25.72 10.97
C ALA A 133 52.96 25.67 9.58
N VAL A 134 53.45 24.82 8.68
CA VAL A 134 52.82 24.56 7.39
C VAL A 134 51.53 23.76 7.56
N ALA A 135 51.54 22.70 8.37
CA ALA A 135 50.34 21.90 8.66
C ALA A 135 49.19 22.71 9.29
N THR A 136 49.49 23.77 10.05
CA THR A 136 48.48 24.68 10.64
C THR A 136 47.99 25.76 9.67
N ASN A 137 48.77 26.12 8.64
CA ASN A 137 48.42 27.12 7.63
C ASN A 137 47.66 26.55 6.42
N TYR A 138 47.57 25.22 6.28
CA TYR A 138 46.76 24.56 5.25
C TYR A 138 45.46 24.01 5.85
N PRO A 139 44.41 24.83 6.01
CA PRO A 139 43.08 24.36 6.40
C PRO A 139 42.48 23.38 5.37
N GLU A 140 43.08 23.23 4.19
CA GLU A 140 42.75 22.21 3.19
C GLU A 140 43.11 20.78 3.63
N LEU A 141 43.97 20.60 4.66
CA LEU A 141 44.08 19.31 5.36
C LEU A 141 42.80 18.99 6.16
N ASN A 142 42.00 20.01 6.52
CA ASN A 142 40.64 19.85 7.03
C ASN A 142 39.59 19.72 5.90
N ALA A 143 39.97 19.58 4.62
CA ALA A 143 39.05 19.15 3.55
C ALA A 143 38.39 17.79 3.87
N SER A 144 38.92 17.07 4.87
CA SER A 144 38.22 15.98 5.55
C SER A 144 36.79 16.36 5.94
N GLU A 145 36.52 17.53 6.54
CA GLU A 145 35.18 17.87 7.04
C GLU A 145 34.15 18.11 5.91
N THR A 146 34.58 18.80 4.85
CA THR A 146 33.71 19.05 3.68
C THR A 146 33.50 17.76 2.86
N PHE A 147 34.53 16.92 2.77
CA PHE A 147 34.44 15.61 2.15
C PHE A 147 33.56 14.65 2.95
N THR A 148 33.69 14.61 4.28
CA THR A 148 32.81 13.82 5.15
C THR A 148 31.37 14.31 5.05
N ALA A 149 31.14 15.63 5.06
CA ALA A 149 29.80 16.19 4.88
C ALA A 149 29.18 15.83 3.52
N LEU A 150 29.99 15.79 2.45
CA LEU A 150 29.56 15.37 1.12
C LEU A 150 29.22 13.87 1.08
N CYS A 151 30.07 13.03 1.68
CA CYS A 151 29.84 11.59 1.83
C CYS A 151 28.58 11.32 2.65
N ASP A 152 28.37 12.02 3.77
CA ASP A 152 27.17 11.92 4.61
C ASP A 152 25.93 12.34 3.83
N HIS A 153 26.02 13.41 3.02
CA HIS A 153 24.93 13.84 2.16
C HIS A 153 24.64 12.79 1.07
N LEU A 154 25.66 12.18 0.47
CA LEU A 154 25.51 11.11 -0.52
C LEU A 154 24.87 9.85 0.09
N GLN A 155 25.31 9.47 1.30
CA GLN A 155 24.74 8.39 2.10
C GLN A 155 23.27 8.66 2.43
N SER A 156 22.94 9.89 2.85
CA SER A 156 21.54 10.27 3.15
C SER A 156 20.62 10.17 1.93
N LEU A 157 21.12 10.51 0.74
CA LEU A 157 20.38 10.35 -0.52
C LEU A 157 20.18 8.89 -0.88
N TYR A 158 21.22 8.06 -0.66
CA TYR A 158 21.14 6.62 -0.87
C TYR A 158 20.14 5.97 0.09
N ASP A 159 20.23 6.29 1.39
CA ASP A 159 19.30 5.81 2.42
C ASP A 159 17.87 6.28 2.11
N THR A 160 17.71 7.49 1.57
CA THR A 160 16.40 7.97 1.10
C THR A 160 15.87 7.10 -0.03
N VAL A 161 16.69 6.77 -1.04
CA VAL A 161 16.29 5.87 -2.13
C VAL A 161 15.90 4.49 -1.57
N TYR A 162 16.73 3.92 -0.71
CA TYR A 162 16.50 2.61 -0.10
C TYR A 162 15.21 2.57 0.73
N ASN A 163 15.00 3.57 1.60
CA ASN A 163 13.78 3.67 2.41
C ASN A 163 12.51 3.81 1.56
N LYS A 164 12.61 4.45 0.39
CA LYS A 164 11.49 4.52 -0.55
C LYS A 164 11.21 3.18 -1.21
N ASP A 165 12.25 2.41 -1.55
CA ASP A 165 12.09 1.06 -2.08
C ASP A 165 11.48 0.09 -1.06
N VAL A 166 11.90 0.17 0.21
CA VAL A 166 11.27 -0.60 1.30
C VAL A 166 9.77 -0.29 1.38
N LYS A 167 9.41 1.00 1.40
CA LYS A 167 8.00 1.42 1.42
C LYS A 167 7.22 0.95 0.19
N ILE A 168 7.80 1.02 -1.00
CA ILE A 168 7.17 0.49 -2.22
C ILE A 168 6.88 -1.01 -2.07
N GLN A 169 7.84 -1.80 -1.57
CA GLN A 169 7.65 -3.24 -1.37
C GLN A 169 6.59 -3.54 -0.30
N GLU A 170 6.56 -2.78 0.79
CA GLU A 170 5.53 -2.90 1.83
C GLU A 170 4.14 -2.62 1.25
N THR A 171 3.96 -1.52 0.50
CA THR A 171 2.69 -1.18 -0.14
C THR A 171 2.27 -2.26 -1.16
N LEU A 172 3.19 -2.75 -1.98
CA LEU A 172 2.94 -3.86 -2.91
C LEU A 172 2.50 -5.13 -2.18
N GLN A 173 3.16 -5.47 -1.06
CA GLN A 173 2.78 -6.63 -0.25
C GLN A 173 1.37 -6.46 0.33
N GLN A 174 1.01 -5.27 0.83
CA GLN A 174 -0.33 -4.99 1.31
C GLN A 174 -1.38 -5.14 0.20
N MET A 175 -1.12 -4.60 -0.99
CA MET A 175 -2.00 -4.78 -2.16
C MET A 175 -2.17 -6.25 -2.55
N ARG A 176 -1.08 -7.06 -2.50
CA ARG A 176 -1.13 -8.51 -2.74
C ARG A 176 -1.96 -9.22 -1.68
N MET A 177 -1.83 -8.85 -0.41
CA MET A 177 -2.59 -9.45 0.69
C MET A 177 -4.09 -9.14 0.56
N ARG A 178 -4.47 -7.89 0.27
CA ARG A 178 -5.88 -7.53 0.01
C ARG A 178 -6.47 -8.32 -1.16
N ARG A 179 -5.69 -8.50 -2.22
CA ARG A 179 -6.12 -9.30 -3.39
C ARG A 179 -6.20 -10.80 -3.11
N ARG A 180 -5.36 -11.32 -2.23
CA ARG A 180 -5.41 -12.73 -1.77
C ARG A 180 -6.50 -12.97 -0.74
N ASN A 181 -6.94 -11.95 0.00
CA ASN A 181 -7.93 -12.05 1.07
C ASN A 181 -9.22 -12.75 0.60
N PRO A 182 -9.56 -13.97 1.08
CA PRO A 182 -10.75 -14.72 0.66
C PRO A 182 -12.07 -14.08 1.09
N TRP A 183 -12.02 -13.08 1.96
CA TRP A 183 -13.20 -12.44 2.51
C TRP A 183 -13.76 -11.34 1.61
N VAL A 184 -12.92 -10.72 0.77
CA VAL A 184 -13.35 -9.67 -0.16
C VAL A 184 -14.07 -10.31 -1.35
N PRO A 185 -15.36 -10.02 -1.57
CA PRO A 185 -16.08 -10.52 -2.74
C PRO A 185 -15.60 -9.81 -4.01
N MET A 186 -15.83 -10.43 -5.18
CA MET A 186 -15.53 -9.82 -6.48
C MET A 186 -14.10 -9.25 -6.62
N LYS A 187 -13.09 -9.97 -6.10
CA LYS A 187 -11.68 -9.55 -6.12
C LYS A 187 -11.13 -9.20 -7.51
N PHE A 188 -11.78 -9.66 -8.57
CA PHE A 188 -11.43 -9.31 -9.94
C PHE A 188 -11.66 -7.82 -10.26
N LEU A 189 -12.53 -7.14 -9.52
CA LEU A 189 -12.77 -5.69 -9.63
C LEU A 189 -11.65 -4.86 -8.98
N ILE A 190 -10.86 -5.49 -8.11
CA ILE A 190 -9.74 -4.84 -7.41
C ILE A 190 -8.57 -4.67 -8.39
N PRO A 191 -8.08 -3.43 -8.62
CA PRO A 191 -6.95 -3.17 -9.50
C PRO A 191 -5.71 -4.01 -9.18
N ARG A 192 -4.97 -4.44 -10.21
CA ARG A 192 -3.70 -5.17 -10.02
C ARG A 192 -2.62 -4.24 -9.50
N GLU A 193 -1.62 -4.82 -8.84
CA GLU A 193 -0.40 -4.08 -8.50
C GLU A 193 0.30 -3.58 -9.79
N PRO A 194 0.87 -2.37 -9.78
CA PRO A 194 1.68 -1.89 -10.89
C PRO A 194 3.00 -2.68 -10.98
N GLU A 195 3.49 -2.91 -12.19
CA GLU A 195 4.84 -3.44 -12.39
C GLU A 195 5.86 -2.36 -12.03
N VAL A 196 6.58 -2.56 -10.92
CA VAL A 196 7.68 -1.69 -10.50
C VAL A 196 8.98 -2.43 -10.73
N GLN A 197 9.86 -1.86 -11.56
CA GLN A 197 11.18 -2.44 -11.77
C GLN A 197 12.02 -2.33 -10.48
N PRO A 198 12.67 -3.43 -10.05
CA PRO A 198 13.57 -3.39 -8.91
C PRO A 198 14.70 -2.40 -9.19
N PHE A 199 15.18 -1.71 -8.16
CA PHE A 199 16.37 -0.88 -8.30
C PHE A 199 17.58 -1.77 -8.53
N THR A 200 18.08 -1.79 -9.76
CA THR A 200 19.39 -2.36 -10.07
C THR A 200 20.39 -1.22 -10.12
N ILE A 201 21.36 -1.26 -9.22
CA ILE A 201 22.56 -0.42 -9.34
C ILE A 201 23.32 -0.98 -10.54
N GLN A 202 23.20 -0.30 -11.68
CA GLN A 202 24.11 -0.55 -12.79
C GLN A 202 25.37 0.27 -12.50
N ASP A 203 26.43 -0.43 -12.10
CA ASP A 203 27.77 0.11 -11.93
C ASP A 203 28.43 0.38 -13.29
#